data_AF-A0AAN7EMU5-F1
#
_entry.id   AF-A0AAN7EMU5-F1
#
_cell.length_a   1.000
_cell.length_b   1.000
_cell.length_c   1.000
_cell.angle_alpha   90.00
_cell.angle_beta   90.00
_cell.angle_gamma   90.00
#
_symmetry.space_group_name_H-M   'P 1'
#
loop_
_entity.id
_entity.type
_entity.pdbx_description
1 polymer ?
#
loop_
_entity_poly.entity_id
_entity_poly.type
_entity_poly.pdbx_seq_one_letter_code
_entity_poly.pdbx_strand_id
1 'polypeptide(L)'
;MVRVKVEQSLNDPPSLLRPVRVITKTKTPPARCSRTRSKPKTTPMTCQYEEEREEHEEEEEEEEETSNNNSNDDVSEEVGPTDDVAVAQDDSGGGGPLSRLRKFHNSDPSNSNSSSNLNQLDTAAREHYATAAESVKKLLLLELSSARDVETMVELSNKAFDSLDWLQPDYSEFYDAVKDVLSRRARLSSVETELRTHQNEESDAVSSRCSVEVRSKESMVALARSEAELGKAKERVSGLKRRVSEVMDVLRKLVIESAKEERVFADVEKEWNQRLESHLAIKKEEKELTEQVEEKQKAVKKIKQLRDEVEAGVQGSIKALSSLCQNNVGGDR
;
A
#
# COMPACT_ATOMS: atom_id res chain seq x y z
N MET A 1 -39.56 -62.94 46.58
CA MET A 1 -39.76 -61.54 47.00
C MET A 1 -39.88 -60.70 45.75
N VAL A 2 -41.09 -60.52 45.20
CA VAL A 2 -42.10 -59.49 45.50
C VAL A 2 -41.90 -58.18 44.69
N ARG A 3 -42.72 -58.06 43.63
CA ARG A 3 -43.49 -56.91 43.07
C ARG A 3 -42.81 -55.67 42.40
N VAL A 4 -43.01 -55.60 41.08
CA VAL A 4 -43.71 -54.59 40.22
C VAL A 4 -44.14 -53.22 40.78
N LYS A 5 -43.82 -52.12 40.05
CA LYS A 5 -44.67 -50.98 39.52
C LYS A 5 -43.75 -49.80 39.12
N VAL A 6 -43.70 -49.21 37.91
CA VAL A 6 -44.66 -48.49 37.03
C VAL A 6 -45.19 -47.16 37.60
N GLU A 7 -45.18 -46.12 36.72
CA GLU A 7 -45.76 -44.75 36.73
C GLU A 7 -44.76 -43.59 36.98
N GLN A 8 -44.44 -42.70 36.01
CA GLN A 8 -45.20 -41.64 35.29
C GLN A 8 -45.38 -40.30 36.04
N SER A 9 -44.84 -39.22 35.45
CA SER A 9 -45.32 -37.80 35.36
C SER A 9 -44.08 -36.89 35.23
N LEU A 10 -43.83 -36.12 34.16
CA LEU A 10 -44.54 -34.99 33.54
C LEU A 10 -44.81 -33.83 34.52
N ASN A 11 -44.15 -32.70 34.22
CA ASN A 11 -44.30 -31.34 34.76
C ASN A 11 -43.45 -30.98 35.98
N ASP A 12 -42.32 -30.29 35.75
CA ASP A 12 -42.08 -28.93 36.28
C ASP A 12 -40.78 -28.32 35.69
N PRO A 13 -40.78 -27.03 35.27
CA PRO A 13 -39.60 -26.36 34.69
C PRO A 13 -38.65 -25.77 35.76
N PRO A 14 -37.33 -25.67 35.51
CA PRO A 14 -36.42 -25.00 36.43
C PRO A 14 -36.57 -23.47 36.37
N SER A 15 -36.84 -22.90 37.53
CA SER A 15 -37.07 -21.48 37.82
C SER A 15 -35.80 -20.61 37.70
N LEU A 16 -35.85 -19.58 36.85
CA LEU A 16 -34.82 -18.54 36.72
C LEU A 16 -35.27 -17.23 37.37
N LEU A 17 -35.14 -17.13 38.70
CA LEU A 17 -35.20 -15.85 39.41
C LEU A 17 -34.12 -15.80 40.49
N ARG A 18 -33.00 -15.15 40.18
CA ARG A 18 -32.04 -14.65 41.17
C ARG A 18 -32.17 -13.12 41.25
N PRO A 19 -32.29 -12.51 42.44
CA PRO A 19 -32.31 -11.06 42.58
C PRO A 19 -30.89 -10.47 42.48
N VAL A 20 -30.71 -9.49 41.59
CA VAL A 20 -29.50 -8.66 41.51
C VAL A 20 -29.55 -7.61 42.63
N ARG A 21 -28.52 -7.59 43.48
CA ARG A 21 -28.36 -6.60 44.54
C ARG A 21 -28.03 -5.22 43.96
N VAL A 22 -28.85 -4.25 44.35
CA VAL A 22 -28.65 -2.81 44.20
C VAL A 22 -27.51 -2.35 45.11
N ILE A 23 -26.51 -1.65 44.56
CA ILE A 23 -25.61 -0.78 45.33
C ILE A 23 -25.68 0.60 44.69
N THR A 24 -26.33 1.52 45.40
CA THR A 24 -26.36 2.95 45.13
C THR A 24 -25.11 3.60 45.73
N LYS A 25 -24.30 4.29 44.92
CA LYS A 25 -23.45 5.40 45.41
C LYS A 25 -23.43 6.54 44.38
N THR A 26 -24.06 7.63 44.80
CA THR A 26 -24.09 8.97 44.22
C THR A 26 -22.71 9.63 44.22
N LYS A 27 -22.34 10.32 43.13
CA LYS A 27 -21.51 11.55 43.14
C LYS A 27 -21.54 12.24 41.76
N THR A 28 -22.05 13.47 41.75
CA THR A 28 -22.10 14.41 40.62
C THR A 28 -20.72 15.05 40.34
N PRO A 29 -20.47 15.65 39.16
CA PRO A 29 -19.16 15.70 38.49
C PRO A 29 -18.43 17.06 38.60
N PRO A 30 -17.16 17.16 38.15
CA PRO A 30 -16.58 18.42 37.73
C PRO A 30 -16.73 18.65 36.21
N ALA A 31 -16.92 19.91 35.85
CA ALA A 31 -17.08 20.43 34.49
C ALA A 31 -15.75 20.89 33.84
N ARG A 32 -15.83 21.14 32.51
CA ARG A 32 -14.83 21.72 31.54
C ARG A 32 -13.88 20.69 30.90
N CYS A 33 -13.56 20.71 29.61
CA CYS A 33 -13.75 21.71 28.55
C CYS A 33 -13.74 21.05 27.15
N SER A 34 -14.62 21.54 26.27
CA SER A 34 -14.48 21.81 24.82
C SER A 34 -13.67 20.84 23.93
N ARG A 35 -14.38 19.97 23.20
CA ARG A 35 -13.87 19.26 22.02
C ARG A 35 -14.46 19.88 20.75
N THR A 36 -13.63 20.52 19.94
CA THR A 36 -13.97 21.02 18.61
C THR A 36 -14.24 19.85 17.67
N ARG A 37 -15.47 19.77 17.16
CA ARG A 37 -15.96 18.77 16.21
C ARG A 37 -15.76 19.32 14.79
N SER A 38 -14.77 18.80 14.06
CA SER A 38 -14.70 18.95 12.61
C SER A 38 -15.79 18.11 11.95
N LYS A 39 -16.54 18.74 11.04
CA LYS A 39 -17.63 18.12 10.26
C LYS A 39 -17.04 17.28 9.13
N PRO A 40 -17.50 16.04 8.88
CA PRO A 40 -17.29 15.42 7.58
C PRO A 40 -18.29 15.99 6.56
N LYS A 41 -17.78 16.44 5.41
CA LYS A 41 -18.56 16.85 4.25
C LYS A 41 -19.31 15.64 3.68
N THR A 42 -20.62 15.73 3.62
CA THR A 42 -21.50 14.79 2.91
C THR A 42 -21.62 15.26 1.47
N THR A 43 -21.14 14.46 0.52
CA THR A 43 -21.44 14.60 -0.91
C THR A 43 -22.57 13.61 -1.22
N PRO A 44 -23.68 14.02 -1.87
CA PRO A 44 -24.72 13.09 -2.26
C PRO A 44 -24.27 12.34 -3.52
N MET A 45 -24.10 11.01 -3.42
CA MET A 45 -24.04 10.12 -4.57
C MET A 45 -25.48 9.81 -4.98
N THR A 46 -25.86 10.29 -6.15
CA THR A 46 -27.14 10.04 -6.80
C THR A 46 -27.19 8.56 -7.23
N CYS A 47 -28.14 7.80 -6.70
CA CYS A 47 -28.47 6.47 -7.22
C CYS A 47 -29.19 6.64 -8.56
N GLN A 48 -28.60 6.14 -9.65
CA GLN A 48 -29.37 5.79 -10.84
C GLN A 48 -29.44 4.27 -10.91
N TYR A 49 -30.67 3.79 -10.85
CA TYR A 49 -31.07 2.45 -11.24
C TYR A 49 -30.98 2.38 -12.77
N GLU A 50 -30.20 1.45 -13.30
CA GLU A 50 -30.51 0.84 -14.59
C GLU A 50 -30.42 -0.68 -14.41
N GLU A 51 -31.55 -1.30 -14.73
CA GLU A 51 -31.90 -2.70 -14.69
C GLU A 51 -31.93 -3.16 -16.14
N GLU A 52 -31.05 -4.08 -16.54
CA GLU A 52 -31.07 -4.88 -17.77
C GLU A 52 -29.80 -5.73 -17.74
N ARG A 53 -29.71 -7.01 -18.10
CA ARG A 53 -30.58 -8.19 -18.26
C ARG A 53 -29.58 -9.34 -18.47
N GLU A 54 -29.88 -10.52 -17.94
CA GLU A 54 -29.08 -11.76 -18.10
C GLU A 54 -28.77 -12.11 -19.56
N GLU A 55 -27.60 -12.70 -19.83
CA GLU A 55 -27.48 -14.06 -20.39
C GLU A 55 -26.03 -14.58 -20.45
N HIS A 56 -25.95 -15.89 -20.20
CA HIS A 56 -24.88 -16.90 -20.36
C HIS A 56 -23.71 -16.64 -21.33
N GLU A 57 -22.51 -17.12 -20.98
CA GLU A 57 -21.95 -18.36 -21.56
C GLU A 57 -20.64 -18.79 -20.84
N GLU A 58 -20.57 -20.08 -20.56
CA GLU A 58 -19.41 -20.83 -20.08
C GLU A 58 -18.56 -21.19 -21.30
N GLU A 59 -17.23 -20.95 -21.26
CA GLU A 59 -16.27 -21.77 -22.01
C GLU A 59 -15.01 -21.97 -21.16
N GLU A 60 -14.84 -23.22 -20.74
CA GLU A 60 -13.54 -23.84 -20.46
C GLU A 60 -12.79 -24.04 -21.79
N GLU A 61 -11.50 -23.77 -21.83
CA GLU A 61 -10.46 -24.52 -22.58
C GLU A 61 -9.12 -23.80 -22.31
N GLU A 62 -8.21 -24.42 -21.56
CA GLU A 62 -7.11 -25.27 -22.03
C GLU A 62 -5.79 -24.49 -22.14
N GLU A 63 -4.73 -25.29 -22.08
CA GLU A 63 -3.35 -24.99 -21.78
C GLU A 63 -2.67 -24.06 -22.82
N GLU A 64 -1.67 -23.28 -22.38
CA GLU A 64 -0.32 -23.35 -22.97
C GLU A 64 0.64 -22.39 -22.27
N GLU A 65 1.74 -22.95 -21.76
CA GLU A 65 2.99 -22.23 -21.59
C GLU A 65 3.53 -21.83 -22.96
N THR A 66 3.66 -20.54 -23.26
CA THR A 66 4.72 -20.09 -24.18
C THR A 66 5.30 -18.74 -23.75
N SER A 67 6.61 -18.78 -23.54
CA SER A 67 7.53 -17.64 -23.58
C SER A 67 7.29 -16.81 -24.85
N ASN A 68 7.21 -15.49 -24.73
CA ASN A 68 7.51 -14.59 -25.84
C ASN A 68 8.22 -13.32 -25.33
N ASN A 69 9.53 -13.29 -25.55
CA ASN A 69 10.22 -12.07 -25.95
C ASN A 69 9.64 -11.64 -27.31
N ASN A 70 9.29 -10.38 -27.51
CA ASN A 70 10.20 -9.37 -28.07
C ASN A 70 9.43 -8.18 -28.67
N SER A 71 10.13 -7.03 -28.69
CA SER A 71 10.03 -5.95 -29.68
C SER A 71 8.85 -4.98 -29.62
N ASN A 72 9.18 -3.71 -29.35
CA ASN A 72 9.07 -2.67 -30.38
C ASN A 72 10.05 -1.51 -30.11
N ASP A 73 10.92 -1.31 -31.10
CA ASP A 73 11.46 -0.09 -31.71
C ASP A 73 11.88 1.08 -30.79
N ASP A 74 13.18 1.39 -30.72
CA ASP A 74 14.02 2.01 -31.77
C ASP A 74 13.66 3.49 -32.01
N VAL A 75 14.35 4.34 -31.25
CA VAL A 75 14.84 5.62 -31.76
C VAL A 75 16.34 5.66 -31.50
N SER A 76 17.04 5.28 -32.55
CA SER A 76 18.44 5.59 -32.82
C SER A 76 18.75 7.08 -32.59
N GLU A 77 19.73 7.37 -31.75
CA GLU A 77 20.65 8.48 -31.99
C GLU A 77 22.07 8.01 -31.71
N GLU A 78 22.72 7.67 -32.83
CA GLU A 78 24.12 7.36 -33.01
C GLU A 78 24.95 8.60 -32.65
N VAL A 79 25.68 8.54 -31.54
CA VAL A 79 26.85 9.40 -31.30
C VAL A 79 28.00 8.47 -30.99
N GLY A 80 28.96 8.45 -31.93
CA GLY A 80 30.00 7.45 -32.06
C GLY A 80 31.05 7.42 -30.93
N PRO A 81 32.00 6.48 -31.03
CA PRO A 81 33.10 6.37 -30.11
C PRO A 81 34.15 7.45 -30.44
N THR A 82 34.17 8.51 -29.63
CA THR A 82 35.27 9.47 -29.53
C THR A 82 35.37 9.78 -28.04
N ASP A 83 36.48 9.57 -27.34
CA ASP A 83 37.82 9.85 -27.76
C ASP A 83 38.77 8.69 -27.48
N ASP A 84 39.64 8.48 -28.45
CA ASP A 84 40.92 7.83 -28.29
C ASP A 84 41.54 8.23 -26.94
N VAL A 85 41.97 7.21 -26.20
CA VAL A 85 43.02 7.35 -25.21
C VAL A 85 44.22 7.92 -25.97
N ALA A 86 44.32 9.23 -25.99
CA ALA A 86 45.54 9.94 -26.33
C ALA A 86 46.53 9.58 -25.23
N VAL A 87 47.21 8.45 -25.45
CA VAL A 87 48.58 8.26 -25.01
C VAL A 87 49.26 9.56 -25.36
N ALA A 88 49.52 10.39 -24.35
CA ALA A 88 50.27 11.62 -24.53
C ALA A 88 51.63 11.19 -25.09
N GLN A 89 51.74 11.29 -26.41
CA GLN A 89 53.00 11.23 -27.11
C GLN A 89 53.82 12.38 -26.56
N ASP A 90 54.77 11.99 -25.73
CA ASP A 90 55.95 12.75 -25.35
C ASP A 90 56.73 13.02 -26.65
N ASP A 91 56.30 13.99 -27.46
CA ASP A 91 57.17 14.64 -28.43
C ASP A 91 56.61 15.99 -28.94
N SER A 92 57.32 17.06 -28.59
CA SER A 92 57.48 18.29 -29.39
C SER A 92 56.23 19.14 -29.71
N GLY A 93 55.91 20.14 -28.86
CA GLY A 93 55.14 21.31 -29.34
C GLY A 93 54.40 22.22 -28.35
N GLY A 94 54.28 21.88 -27.06
CA GLY A 94 53.60 22.71 -26.06
C GLY A 94 54.57 23.51 -25.19
N GLY A 95 54.42 24.83 -25.13
CA GLY A 95 55.31 25.78 -24.43
C GLY A 95 55.32 25.68 -22.90
N GLY A 96 55.71 24.53 -22.35
CA GLY A 96 55.95 24.35 -20.91
C GLY A 96 57.23 25.05 -20.43
N PRO A 97 57.45 25.17 -19.11
CA PRO A 97 58.61 25.87 -18.52
C PRO A 97 59.94 25.42 -19.13
N LEU A 98 60.10 24.10 -19.35
CA LEU A 98 61.31 23.50 -19.91
C LEU A 98 61.62 23.94 -21.35
N SER A 99 60.60 24.34 -22.12
CA SER A 99 60.80 24.85 -23.48
C SER A 99 61.44 26.26 -23.50
N ARG A 100 61.41 26.96 -22.36
CA ARG A 100 62.03 28.29 -22.16
C ARG A 100 63.50 28.19 -21.73
N LEU A 101 64.01 26.99 -21.48
CA LEU A 101 65.43 26.80 -21.20
C LEU A 101 66.24 27.16 -22.45
N ARG A 102 67.17 28.11 -22.30
CA ARG A 102 68.03 28.59 -23.39
C ARG A 102 68.78 27.41 -24.03
N LYS A 103 68.68 27.25 -25.35
CA LYS A 103 69.45 26.22 -26.06
C LYS A 103 70.93 26.59 -26.10
N PHE A 104 71.77 25.71 -25.57
CA PHE A 104 73.21 25.78 -25.79
C PHE A 104 73.50 25.50 -27.28
N HIS A 105 73.98 26.51 -28.01
CA HIS A 105 74.44 26.35 -29.38
C HIS A 105 75.94 26.08 -29.33
N ASN A 106 76.33 24.82 -29.49
CA ASN A 106 77.70 24.52 -29.91
C ASN A 106 77.89 25.25 -31.23
N SER A 107 78.76 26.26 -31.23
CA SER A 107 79.03 27.06 -32.41
C SER A 107 79.38 26.15 -33.58
N ASP A 108 78.72 26.35 -34.73
CA ASP A 108 79.17 25.81 -36.00
C ASP A 108 80.69 26.00 -36.10
N PRO A 109 81.48 24.95 -36.43
CA PRO A 109 82.93 25.07 -36.56
C PRO A 109 83.35 26.04 -37.68
N SER A 110 82.40 26.58 -38.44
CA SER A 110 82.58 27.48 -39.57
C SER A 110 82.56 28.98 -39.22
N ASN A 111 82.18 29.39 -38.01
CA ASN A 111 82.17 30.81 -37.61
C ASN A 111 83.19 31.11 -36.51
N SER A 112 84.47 30.90 -36.85
CA SER A 112 85.64 31.11 -36.00
C SER A 112 86.04 32.59 -35.90
N ASN A 113 85.15 33.46 -35.41
CA ASN A 113 85.51 34.86 -35.13
C ASN A 113 85.40 35.28 -33.65
N SER A 114 85.05 34.36 -32.73
CA SER A 114 84.91 34.68 -31.30
C SER A 114 85.84 33.91 -30.36
N SER A 115 86.59 32.91 -30.84
CA SER A 115 87.53 32.12 -30.02
C SER A 115 88.93 32.76 -29.87
N SER A 116 89.15 33.96 -30.42
CA SER A 116 90.47 34.57 -30.54
C SER A 116 90.86 35.52 -29.40
N ASN A 117 89.95 35.87 -28.47
CA ASN A 117 90.22 36.87 -27.43
C ASN A 117 90.73 36.29 -26.09
N LEU A 118 90.36 35.06 -25.72
CA LEU A 118 90.80 34.43 -24.45
C LEU A 118 92.23 33.89 -24.49
N ASN A 119 92.70 33.50 -25.67
CA ASN A 119 94.09 33.08 -25.89
C ASN A 119 95.08 34.27 -25.89
N GLN A 120 94.57 35.52 -25.92
CA GLN A 120 95.36 36.75 -25.80
C GLN A 120 95.41 37.29 -24.36
N LEU A 121 94.63 36.72 -23.43
CA LEU A 121 94.64 37.11 -22.02
C LEU A 121 95.80 36.46 -21.26
N ASP A 122 96.36 37.20 -20.31
CA ASP A 122 97.38 36.70 -19.39
C ASP A 122 96.84 35.51 -18.57
N THR A 123 97.73 34.61 -18.17
CA THR A 123 97.41 33.35 -17.46
C THR A 123 96.61 33.62 -16.18
N ALA A 124 96.96 34.68 -15.44
CA ALA A 124 96.23 35.10 -14.24
C ALA A 124 94.77 35.49 -14.54
N ALA A 125 94.51 36.19 -15.65
CA ALA A 125 93.15 36.56 -16.03
C ALA A 125 92.31 35.33 -16.40
N ARG A 126 92.91 34.35 -17.09
CA ARG A 126 92.25 33.09 -17.45
C ARG A 126 91.83 32.27 -16.22
N GLU A 127 92.68 32.22 -15.20
CA GLU A 127 92.37 31.57 -13.91
C GLU A 127 91.22 32.25 -13.17
N HIS A 128 91.17 33.60 -13.19
CA HIS A 128 90.06 34.36 -12.61
C HIS A 128 88.73 34.09 -13.33
N TYR A 129 88.71 34.04 -14.67
CA TYR A 129 87.52 33.70 -15.44
C TYR A 129 87.04 32.26 -15.18
N ALA A 130 87.96 31.29 -15.11
CA ALA A 130 87.63 29.90 -14.78
C ALA A 130 87.04 29.76 -13.36
N THR A 131 87.63 30.45 -12.38
CA THR A 131 87.14 30.48 -10.99
C THR A 131 85.75 31.13 -10.89
N ALA A 132 85.51 32.20 -11.65
CA ALA A 132 84.20 32.86 -11.73
C ALA A 132 83.14 31.92 -12.35
N ALA A 133 83.49 31.21 -13.43
CA ALA A 133 82.61 30.23 -14.06
C ALA A 133 82.25 29.08 -13.11
N GLU A 134 83.22 28.54 -12.37
CA GLU A 134 82.94 27.53 -11.32
C GLU A 134 82.04 28.07 -10.21
N SER A 135 82.21 29.32 -9.82
CA SER A 135 81.39 29.96 -8.79
C SER A 135 79.93 30.11 -9.24
N VAL A 136 79.70 30.47 -10.51
CA VAL A 136 78.35 30.52 -11.10
C VAL A 136 77.72 29.12 -11.16
N LYS A 137 78.48 28.08 -11.58
CA LYS A 137 77.99 26.69 -11.57
C LYS A 137 77.57 26.22 -10.17
N LYS A 138 78.40 26.49 -9.15
CA LYS A 138 78.11 26.16 -7.75
C LYS A 138 76.91 26.92 -7.20
N LEU A 139 76.80 28.21 -7.51
CA LEU A 139 75.65 29.03 -7.10
C LEU A 139 74.36 28.50 -7.71
N LEU A 140 74.35 28.20 -9.01
CA LEU A 140 73.17 27.65 -9.67
C LEU A 140 72.75 26.32 -9.03
N LEU A 141 73.67 25.41 -8.73
CA LEU A 141 73.34 24.15 -8.05
C LEU A 141 72.69 24.37 -6.69
N LEU A 142 73.18 25.32 -5.90
CA LEU A 142 72.59 25.67 -4.60
C LEU A 142 71.17 26.24 -4.78
N GLU A 143 70.98 27.14 -5.73
CA GLU A 143 69.68 27.75 -5.99
C GLU A 143 68.67 26.73 -6.53
N LEU A 144 69.08 25.85 -7.46
CA LEU A 144 68.24 24.75 -7.97
C LEU A 144 67.90 23.72 -6.90
N SER A 145 68.78 23.51 -5.91
CA SER A 145 68.48 22.61 -4.79
C SER A 145 67.45 23.18 -3.82
N SER A 146 67.32 24.51 -3.76
CA SER A 146 66.39 25.21 -2.88
C SER A 146 65.05 25.51 -3.55
N ALA A 147 65.07 25.78 -4.85
CA ALA A 147 63.89 26.08 -5.63
C ALA A 147 62.97 24.86 -5.75
N ARG A 148 61.66 25.09 -5.57
CA ARG A 148 60.65 24.03 -5.62
C ARG A 148 59.89 23.98 -6.94
N ASP A 149 59.77 25.12 -7.60
CA ASP A 149 58.96 25.31 -8.79
C ASP A 149 59.82 25.30 -10.05
N VAL A 150 59.35 24.61 -11.10
CA VAL A 150 60.12 24.40 -12.33
C VAL A 150 60.31 25.71 -13.09
N GLU A 151 59.33 26.61 -13.10
CA GLU A 151 59.45 27.91 -13.78
C GLU A 151 60.57 28.74 -13.13
N THR A 152 60.59 28.83 -11.80
CA THR A 152 61.67 29.53 -11.08
C THR A 152 63.04 28.90 -11.34
N MET A 153 63.13 27.56 -11.40
CA MET A 153 64.37 26.86 -11.67
C MET A 153 64.88 27.12 -13.10
N VAL A 154 63.98 27.21 -14.09
CA VAL A 154 64.33 27.56 -15.48
C VAL A 154 64.84 28.99 -15.56
N GLU A 155 64.19 29.95 -14.88
CA GLU A 155 64.64 31.34 -14.85
C GLU A 155 66.05 31.49 -14.24
N LEU A 156 66.32 30.79 -13.13
CA LEU A 156 67.64 30.79 -12.48
C LEU A 156 68.70 30.17 -13.39
N SER A 157 68.37 29.06 -14.04
CA SER A 157 69.24 28.38 -15.00
C SER A 157 69.59 29.28 -16.17
N ASN A 158 68.60 29.96 -16.76
CA ASN A 158 68.84 30.92 -17.84
C ASN A 158 69.77 32.05 -17.38
N LYS A 159 69.52 32.70 -16.23
CA LYS A 159 70.40 33.76 -15.70
C LYS A 159 71.85 33.30 -15.49
N ALA A 160 72.04 32.06 -15.03
CA ALA A 160 73.36 31.48 -14.85
C ALA A 160 74.03 31.19 -16.20
N PHE A 161 73.31 30.67 -17.20
CA PHE A 161 73.84 30.45 -18.54
C PHE A 161 74.19 31.75 -19.27
N ASP A 162 73.40 32.82 -19.11
CA ASP A 162 73.75 34.16 -19.60
C ASP A 162 75.10 34.65 -19.06
N SER A 163 75.34 34.39 -17.77
CA SER A 163 76.59 34.75 -17.10
C SER A 163 77.75 33.88 -17.59
N LEU A 164 77.51 32.59 -17.85
CA LEU A 164 78.53 31.66 -18.37
C LEU A 164 78.87 31.96 -19.84
N ASP A 165 77.90 32.33 -20.69
CA ASP A 165 78.14 32.72 -22.08
C ASP A 165 79.15 33.89 -22.19
N TRP A 166 79.05 34.86 -21.28
CA TRP A 166 80.00 35.98 -21.20
C TRP A 166 81.41 35.54 -20.80
N LEU A 167 81.53 34.53 -19.92
CA LEU A 167 82.80 34.01 -19.43
C LEU A 167 83.48 33.03 -20.42
N GLN A 168 82.77 32.62 -21.48
CA GLN A 168 83.19 31.67 -22.52
C GLN A 168 83.84 30.34 -22.02
N PRO A 169 83.40 29.68 -20.94
CA PRO A 169 83.85 28.33 -20.61
C PRO A 169 83.11 27.28 -21.47
N ASP A 170 83.67 26.08 -21.64
CA ASP A 170 82.86 24.94 -22.04
C ASP A 170 81.98 24.50 -20.86
N TYR A 171 80.67 24.49 -21.07
CA TYR A 171 79.69 24.12 -20.06
C TYR A 171 78.62 23.15 -20.58
N SER A 172 78.88 22.48 -21.71
CA SER A 172 77.99 21.51 -22.35
C SER A 172 77.48 20.42 -21.38
N GLU A 173 78.39 19.72 -20.72
CA GLU A 173 78.05 18.67 -19.74
C GLU A 173 77.23 19.22 -18.54
N PHE A 174 77.54 20.45 -18.11
CA PHE A 174 76.83 21.10 -17.01
C PHE A 174 75.41 21.52 -17.44
N TYR A 175 75.27 22.00 -18.67
CA TYR A 175 73.97 22.34 -19.27
C TYR A 175 73.08 21.09 -19.36
N ASP A 176 73.60 19.98 -19.86
CA ASP A 176 72.84 18.72 -19.95
C ASP A 176 72.42 18.20 -18.57
N ALA A 177 73.30 18.31 -17.56
CA ALA A 177 72.97 17.95 -16.19
C ALA A 177 71.84 18.83 -15.60
N VAL A 178 71.90 20.15 -15.79
CA VAL A 178 70.84 21.08 -15.36
C VAL A 178 69.53 20.78 -16.08
N LYS A 179 69.58 20.52 -17.38
CA LYS A 179 68.41 20.13 -18.19
C LYS A 179 67.78 18.83 -17.67
N ASP A 180 68.56 17.83 -17.30
CA ASP A 180 68.06 16.58 -16.70
C ASP A 180 67.38 16.84 -15.34
N VAL A 181 68.01 17.65 -14.46
CA VAL A 181 67.44 18.03 -13.17
C VAL A 181 66.08 18.72 -13.34
N LEU A 182 65.99 19.71 -14.24
CA LEU A 182 64.75 20.42 -14.53
C LEU A 182 63.68 19.48 -15.10
N SER A 183 64.07 18.58 -16.00
CA SER A 183 63.16 17.59 -16.61
C SER A 183 62.60 16.63 -15.56
N ARG A 184 63.44 16.12 -14.66
CA ARG A 184 63.01 15.26 -13.55
C ARG A 184 62.12 16.00 -12.57
N ARG A 185 62.41 17.27 -12.27
CA ARG A 185 61.58 18.09 -11.39
C ARG A 185 60.18 18.32 -11.98
N ALA A 186 60.08 18.58 -13.28
CA ALA A 186 58.80 18.71 -13.97
C ALA A 186 57.98 17.42 -13.92
N ARG A 187 58.61 16.28 -14.19
CA ARG A 187 57.96 14.97 -14.06
C ARG A 187 57.47 14.71 -12.64
N LEU A 188 58.29 15.00 -11.63
CA LEU A 188 57.91 14.85 -10.23
C LEU A 188 56.69 15.72 -9.88
N SER A 189 56.70 17.00 -10.28
CA SER A 189 55.57 17.90 -10.05
C SER A 189 54.27 17.39 -10.70
N SER A 190 54.36 16.86 -11.92
CA SER A 190 53.20 16.27 -12.63
C SER A 190 52.63 15.08 -11.88
N VAL A 191 53.50 14.12 -11.48
CA VAL A 191 53.09 12.92 -10.74
C VAL A 191 52.50 13.28 -9.37
N GLU A 192 53.06 14.28 -8.67
CA GLU A 192 52.51 14.74 -7.40
C GLU A 192 51.11 15.35 -7.55
N THR A 193 50.85 16.08 -8.63
CA THR A 193 49.51 16.63 -8.90
C THR A 193 48.50 15.54 -9.27
N GLU A 194 48.91 14.57 -10.08
CA GLU A 194 48.10 13.42 -10.45
C GLU A 194 47.76 12.56 -9.22
N LEU A 195 48.75 12.26 -8.38
CA LEU A 195 48.56 11.52 -7.13
C LEU A 195 47.56 12.22 -6.20
N ARG A 196 47.68 13.55 -6.03
CA ARG A 196 46.75 14.31 -5.20
C ARG A 196 45.33 14.26 -5.75
N THR A 197 45.18 14.30 -7.08
CA THR A 197 43.87 14.24 -7.73
C THR A 197 43.23 12.88 -7.49
N HIS A 198 43.96 11.78 -7.73
CA HIS A 198 43.46 10.43 -7.48
C HIS A 198 43.17 10.15 -5.99
N GLN A 199 43.95 10.70 -5.06
CA GLN A 199 43.65 10.57 -3.63
C GLN A 199 42.33 11.24 -3.23
N ASN A 200 42.02 12.39 -3.84
CA ASN A 200 40.74 13.06 -3.62
C ASN A 200 39.59 12.24 -4.23
N GLU A 201 39.74 11.77 -5.46
CA GLU A 201 38.75 10.90 -6.13
C GLU A 201 38.48 9.61 -5.35
N GLU A 202 39.52 8.97 -4.83
CA GLU A 202 39.40 7.79 -3.97
C GLU A 202 38.62 8.11 -2.70
N SER A 203 38.94 9.23 -2.03
CA SER A 203 38.26 9.65 -0.81
C SER A 203 36.76 9.91 -1.04
N ASP A 204 36.41 10.52 -2.18
CA ASP A 204 35.03 10.77 -2.59
C ASP A 204 34.30 9.46 -2.92
N ALA A 205 34.97 8.55 -3.64
CA ALA A 205 34.42 7.23 -3.99
C ALA A 205 34.16 6.37 -2.74
N VAL A 206 35.09 6.37 -1.78
CA VAL A 206 34.93 5.67 -0.49
C VAL A 206 33.76 6.25 0.29
N SER A 207 33.65 7.58 0.36
CA SER A 207 32.53 8.25 1.05
C SER A 207 31.19 7.93 0.39
N SER A 208 31.12 7.96 -0.95
CA SER A 208 29.93 7.59 -1.71
C SER A 208 29.53 6.13 -1.48
N ARG A 209 30.50 5.21 -1.50
CA ARG A 209 30.27 3.79 -1.21
C ARG A 209 29.71 3.58 0.20
N CYS A 210 30.27 4.23 1.22
CA CYS A 210 29.75 4.15 2.59
C CYS A 210 28.29 4.63 2.67
N SER A 211 27.96 5.74 2.00
CA SER A 211 26.58 6.26 1.93
C SER A 211 25.61 5.26 1.27
N VAL A 212 26.01 4.65 0.16
CA VAL A 212 25.22 3.61 -0.53
C VAL A 212 25.02 2.40 0.37
N GLU A 213 26.06 1.95 1.08
CA GLU A 213 25.98 0.80 1.98
C GLU A 213 24.99 1.03 3.13
N VAL A 214 24.99 2.23 3.72
CA VAL A 214 24.01 2.60 4.76
C VAL A 214 22.58 2.57 4.19
N ARG A 215 22.34 3.24 3.06
CA ARG A 215 21.02 3.25 2.41
C ARG A 215 20.54 1.84 2.04
N SER A 216 21.45 0.99 1.57
CA SER A 216 21.15 -0.41 1.26
C SER A 216 20.69 -1.18 2.50
N LYS A 217 21.42 -1.06 3.62
CA LYS A 217 21.03 -1.70 4.89
C LYS A 217 19.68 -1.19 5.40
N GLU A 218 19.44 0.12 5.35
CA GLU A 218 18.16 0.71 5.75
C GLU A 218 17.00 0.21 4.88
N SER A 219 17.22 0.14 3.55
CA SER A 219 16.24 -0.38 2.60
C SER A 219 15.90 -1.86 2.88
N MET A 220 16.89 -2.70 3.18
CA MET A 220 16.64 -4.11 3.53
C MET A 220 15.79 -4.24 4.81
N VAL A 221 16.08 -3.43 5.83
CA VAL A 221 15.29 -3.46 7.07
C VAL A 221 13.86 -2.94 6.82
N ALA A 222 13.69 -1.92 5.98
CA ALA A 222 12.37 -1.44 5.58
C ALA A 222 11.58 -2.51 4.81
N LEU A 223 12.23 -3.24 3.90
CA LEU A 223 11.64 -4.34 3.15
C LEU A 223 11.14 -5.45 4.09
N ALA A 224 11.98 -5.90 5.03
CA ALA A 224 11.62 -6.94 5.99
C ALA A 224 10.41 -6.55 6.87
N ARG A 225 10.31 -5.26 7.26
CA ARG A 225 9.13 -4.75 7.98
C ARG A 225 7.87 -4.80 7.11
N SER A 226 7.98 -4.36 5.86
CA SER A 226 6.87 -4.38 4.90
C SER A 226 6.38 -5.81 4.63
N GLU A 227 7.29 -6.78 4.49
CA GLU A 227 6.94 -8.20 4.34
C GLU A 227 6.19 -8.75 5.57
N ALA A 228 6.65 -8.41 6.77
CA ALA A 228 5.97 -8.80 8.01
C ALA A 228 4.55 -8.18 8.12
N GLU A 229 4.40 -6.92 7.71
CA GLU A 229 3.09 -6.25 7.67
C GLU A 229 2.16 -6.87 6.62
N LEU A 230 2.68 -7.23 5.44
CA LEU A 230 1.95 -7.95 4.41
C LEU A 230 1.46 -9.32 4.91
N GLY A 231 2.31 -10.06 5.63
CA GLY A 231 1.92 -11.32 6.27
C GLY A 231 0.71 -11.15 7.20
N LYS A 232 0.77 -10.15 8.10
CA LYS A 232 -0.35 -9.82 9.00
C LYS A 232 -1.61 -9.41 8.24
N ALA A 233 -1.46 -8.65 7.15
CA ALA A 233 -2.59 -8.26 6.32
C ALA A 233 -3.26 -9.48 5.64
N LYS A 234 -2.45 -10.42 5.11
CA LYS A 234 -2.96 -11.67 4.53
C LYS A 234 -3.74 -12.51 5.56
N GLU A 235 -3.25 -12.61 6.79
CA GLU A 235 -3.97 -13.31 7.87
C GLU A 235 -5.31 -12.65 8.22
N ARG A 236 -5.36 -11.31 8.27
CA ARG A 236 -6.63 -10.60 8.50
C ARG A 236 -7.63 -10.86 7.38
N VAL A 237 -7.18 -10.82 6.13
CA VAL A 237 -8.02 -11.09 4.96
C VAL A 237 -8.52 -12.53 4.96
N SER A 238 -7.69 -13.51 5.28
CA SER A 238 -8.13 -14.92 5.36
C SER A 238 -9.13 -15.12 6.49
N GLY A 239 -8.94 -14.47 7.64
CA GLY A 239 -9.92 -14.45 8.73
C GLY A 239 -11.26 -13.85 8.32
N LEU A 240 -11.27 -12.74 7.57
CA LEU A 240 -12.49 -12.15 7.03
C LEU A 240 -13.17 -13.07 6.02
N LYS A 241 -12.43 -13.68 5.10
CA LYS A 241 -12.98 -14.63 4.12
C LYS A 241 -13.70 -15.78 4.83
N ARG A 242 -13.11 -16.35 5.89
CA ARG A 242 -13.75 -17.41 6.69
C ARG A 242 -15.07 -16.94 7.32
N ARG A 243 -15.08 -15.76 7.95
CA ARG A 243 -16.30 -15.19 8.54
C ARG A 243 -17.39 -14.92 7.51
N VAL A 244 -17.02 -14.46 6.31
CA VAL A 244 -17.98 -14.29 5.22
C VAL A 244 -18.58 -15.63 4.83
N SER A 245 -17.78 -16.69 4.68
CA SER A 245 -18.28 -18.04 4.41
C SER A 245 -19.24 -18.53 5.49
N GLU A 246 -18.90 -18.36 6.78
CA GLU A 246 -19.78 -18.72 7.90
C GLU A 246 -21.12 -17.97 7.86
N VAL A 247 -21.11 -16.67 7.56
CA VAL A 247 -22.32 -15.85 7.43
C VAL A 247 -23.17 -16.32 6.24
N MET A 248 -22.55 -16.63 5.10
CA MET A 248 -23.28 -17.15 3.94
C MET A 248 -23.94 -18.51 4.24
N ASP A 249 -23.29 -19.37 5.02
CA ASP A 249 -23.88 -20.64 5.45
C ASP A 249 -25.11 -20.45 6.34
N VAL A 250 -25.04 -19.51 7.29
CA VAL A 250 -26.19 -19.15 8.13
C VAL A 250 -27.31 -18.56 7.28
N LEU A 251 -26.99 -17.67 6.35
CA LEU A 251 -27.98 -17.07 5.46
C LEU A 251 -28.70 -18.14 4.62
N ARG A 252 -27.97 -19.10 4.04
CA ARG A 252 -28.56 -20.22 3.30
C ARG A 252 -29.51 -21.04 4.16
N LYS A 253 -29.16 -21.32 5.41
CA LYS A 253 -30.05 -22.05 6.35
C LYS A 253 -31.32 -21.26 6.64
N LEU A 254 -31.20 -19.96 6.90
CA LEU A 254 -32.35 -19.08 7.18
C LEU A 254 -33.29 -18.97 5.98
N VAL A 255 -32.77 -18.91 4.76
CA VAL A 255 -33.59 -18.91 3.54
C VAL A 255 -34.42 -20.20 3.44
N ILE A 256 -33.79 -21.35 3.70
CA ILE A 256 -34.50 -22.64 3.69
C ILE A 256 -35.56 -22.72 4.79
N GLU A 257 -35.26 -22.19 5.98
CA GLU A 257 -36.21 -22.14 7.10
C GLU A 257 -37.39 -21.21 6.80
N SER A 258 -37.15 -20.03 6.24
CA SER A 258 -38.19 -19.09 5.78
C SER A 258 -39.15 -19.76 4.80
N ALA A 259 -38.62 -20.43 3.77
CA ALA A 259 -39.44 -21.13 2.78
C ALA A 259 -40.21 -22.35 3.35
N LYS A 260 -39.79 -22.91 4.48
CA LYS A 260 -40.55 -23.94 5.20
C LYS A 260 -41.69 -23.30 6.00
N GLU A 261 -41.39 -22.21 6.71
CA GLU A 261 -42.38 -21.52 7.53
C GLU A 261 -43.48 -20.87 6.69
N GLU A 262 -43.15 -20.31 5.52
CA GLU A 262 -44.13 -19.80 4.56
C GLU A 262 -45.13 -20.88 4.11
N ARG A 263 -44.67 -22.12 3.92
CA ARG A 263 -45.57 -23.25 3.59
C ARG A 263 -46.48 -23.61 4.75
N VAL A 264 -45.93 -23.66 5.97
CA VAL A 264 -46.72 -23.91 7.19
C VAL A 264 -47.78 -22.81 7.37
N PHE A 265 -47.39 -21.55 7.17
CA PHE A 265 -48.31 -20.42 7.24
C PHE A 265 -49.46 -20.56 6.23
N ALA A 266 -49.16 -20.90 4.97
CA ALA A 266 -50.18 -21.13 3.95
C ALA A 266 -51.16 -22.25 4.32
N ASP A 267 -50.68 -23.35 4.90
CA ASP A 267 -51.52 -24.45 5.36
C ASP A 267 -52.44 -24.01 6.51
N VAL A 268 -51.90 -23.27 7.48
CA VAL A 268 -52.66 -22.73 8.62
C VAL A 268 -53.71 -21.72 8.16
N GLU A 269 -53.36 -20.84 7.22
CA GLU A 269 -54.29 -19.86 6.63
C GLU A 269 -55.45 -20.56 5.92
N LYS A 270 -55.16 -21.64 5.17
CA LYS A 270 -56.18 -22.46 4.53
C LYS A 270 -57.12 -23.12 5.55
N GLU A 271 -56.58 -23.73 6.61
CA GLU A 271 -57.40 -24.31 7.68
C GLU A 271 -58.27 -23.26 8.37
N TRP A 272 -57.70 -22.08 8.65
CA TRP A 272 -58.42 -20.98 9.26
C TRP A 272 -59.61 -20.54 8.40
N ASN A 273 -59.39 -20.35 7.09
CA ASN A 273 -60.44 -19.97 6.16
C ASN A 273 -61.54 -21.04 6.06
N GLN A 274 -61.18 -22.32 6.02
CA GLN A 274 -62.15 -23.41 6.03
C GLN A 274 -63.01 -23.42 7.30
N ARG A 275 -62.39 -23.21 8.47
CA ARG A 275 -63.13 -23.11 9.75
C ARG A 275 -64.03 -21.89 9.78
N LEU A 276 -63.58 -20.76 9.24
CA LEU A 276 -64.36 -19.53 9.15
C LEU A 276 -65.61 -19.74 8.29
N GLU A 277 -65.48 -20.34 7.11
CA GLU A 277 -66.59 -20.68 6.22
C GLU A 277 -67.61 -21.60 6.90
N SER A 278 -67.13 -22.67 7.55
CA SER A 278 -67.99 -23.60 8.30
C SER A 278 -68.75 -22.89 9.43
N HIS A 279 -68.06 -22.05 10.21
CA HIS A 279 -68.70 -21.27 11.27
C HIS A 279 -69.78 -20.32 10.73
N LEU A 280 -69.53 -19.67 9.59
CA LEU A 280 -70.54 -18.82 8.94
C LEU A 280 -71.75 -19.61 8.45
N ALA A 281 -71.55 -20.83 7.93
CA ALA A 281 -72.62 -21.72 7.51
C ALA A 281 -73.47 -22.17 8.71
N ILE A 282 -72.84 -22.62 9.80
CA ILE A 282 -73.54 -23.01 11.05
C ILE A 282 -74.34 -21.83 11.60
N LYS A 283 -73.75 -20.63 11.64
CA LYS A 283 -74.43 -19.43 12.13
C LYS A 283 -75.65 -19.05 11.27
N LYS A 284 -75.62 -19.36 9.98
CA LYS A 284 -76.79 -19.18 9.09
C LYS A 284 -77.87 -20.21 9.40
N GLU A 285 -77.50 -21.48 9.55
CA GLU A 285 -78.41 -22.57 9.92
C GLU A 285 -79.06 -22.32 11.30
N GLU A 286 -78.30 -21.85 12.28
CA GLU A 286 -78.81 -21.48 13.61
C GLU A 286 -79.90 -20.40 13.52
N LYS A 287 -79.71 -19.38 12.69
CA LYS A 287 -80.72 -18.33 12.44
C LYS A 287 -81.98 -18.90 11.82
N GLU A 288 -81.85 -19.76 10.82
CA GLU A 288 -83.01 -20.39 10.17
C GLU A 288 -83.77 -21.29 11.15
N LEU A 289 -83.06 -22.09 11.95
CA LEU A 289 -83.68 -22.96 12.97
C LEU A 289 -84.36 -22.15 14.07
N THR A 290 -83.77 -21.03 14.51
CA THR A 290 -84.41 -20.16 15.50
C THR A 290 -85.71 -19.54 14.96
N GLU A 291 -85.73 -19.08 13.71
CA GLU A 291 -86.96 -18.63 13.04
C GLU A 291 -88.02 -19.74 12.96
N GLN A 292 -87.63 -20.97 12.58
CA GLN A 292 -88.55 -22.11 12.54
C GLN A 292 -89.10 -22.44 13.94
N VAL A 293 -88.26 -22.41 14.98
CA VAL A 293 -88.69 -22.66 16.37
C VAL A 293 -89.70 -21.61 16.81
N GLU A 294 -89.46 -20.33 16.53
CA GLU A 294 -90.42 -19.26 16.84
C GLU A 294 -91.76 -19.46 16.14
N GLU A 295 -91.75 -19.83 14.86
CA GLU A 295 -92.96 -20.12 14.08
C GLU A 295 -93.73 -21.31 14.67
N LYS A 296 -93.05 -22.43 14.95
CA LYS A 296 -93.67 -23.63 15.56
C LYS A 296 -94.22 -23.31 16.94
N GLN A 297 -93.52 -22.53 17.75
CA GLN A 297 -93.99 -22.14 19.07
C GLN A 297 -95.25 -21.27 18.99
N LYS A 298 -95.34 -20.38 17.99
CA LYS A 298 -96.55 -19.60 17.70
C LYS A 298 -97.71 -20.50 17.25
N ALA A 299 -97.44 -21.50 16.41
CA ALA A 299 -98.46 -22.48 15.99
C ALA A 299 -98.99 -23.30 17.16
N VAL A 300 -98.11 -23.80 18.04
CA VAL A 300 -98.51 -24.54 19.26
C VAL A 300 -99.38 -23.68 20.17
N LYS A 301 -99.03 -22.39 20.36
CA LYS A 301 -99.87 -21.46 21.15
C LYS A 301 -101.28 -21.34 20.58
N LYS A 302 -101.42 -21.20 19.25
CA LYS A 302 -102.73 -21.14 18.57
C LYS A 302 -103.53 -22.44 18.72
N ILE A 303 -102.89 -23.60 18.55
CA ILE A 303 -103.55 -24.91 18.69
C ILE A 303 -104.04 -25.10 20.13
N LYS A 304 -103.25 -24.71 21.14
CA LYS A 304 -103.68 -24.75 22.55
C LYS A 304 -104.93 -23.91 22.77
N GLN A 305 -104.95 -22.67 22.27
CA GLN A 305 -106.13 -21.80 22.35
C GLN A 305 -107.37 -22.45 21.72
N LEU A 306 -107.25 -22.95 20.49
CA LEU A 306 -108.35 -23.64 19.80
C LEU A 306 -108.83 -24.89 20.56
N ARG A 307 -107.90 -25.67 21.11
CA ARG A 307 -108.21 -26.86 21.90
C ARG A 307 -109.00 -26.50 23.16
N ASP A 308 -108.60 -25.45 23.85
CA ASP A 308 -109.29 -24.96 25.05
C ASP A 308 -110.70 -24.40 24.71
N GLU A 309 -110.85 -23.71 23.58
CA GLU A 309 -112.16 -23.27 23.05
C GLU A 309 -113.08 -24.46 22.73
N VAL A 310 -112.57 -25.47 22.01
CA VAL A 310 -113.33 -26.68 21.67
C VAL A 310 -113.70 -27.46 22.93
N GLU A 311 -112.78 -27.63 23.88
CA GLU A 311 -113.07 -28.30 25.16
C GLU A 311 -114.15 -27.56 25.94
N ALA A 312 -114.10 -26.23 26.01
CA ALA A 312 -115.16 -25.43 26.61
C ALA A 312 -116.50 -25.61 25.90
N GLY A 313 -116.51 -25.66 24.56
CA GLY A 313 -117.70 -25.93 23.75
C GLY A 313 -118.31 -27.33 24.01
N VAL A 314 -117.46 -28.36 24.11
CA VAL A 314 -117.88 -29.73 24.44
C VAL A 314 -118.47 -29.77 25.86
N GLN A 315 -117.79 -29.19 26.85
CA GLN A 315 -118.30 -29.14 28.23
C GLN A 315 -119.63 -28.37 28.32
N GLY A 316 -119.76 -27.26 27.58
CA GLY A 316 -121.02 -26.53 27.46
C GLY A 316 -122.15 -27.40 26.89
N SER A 317 -121.85 -28.17 25.84
CA SER A 317 -122.81 -29.10 25.22
C SER A 317 -123.21 -30.24 26.16
N ILE A 318 -122.26 -30.84 26.90
CA ILE A 318 -122.52 -31.86 27.92
C ILE A 318 -123.44 -31.32 29.01
N LYS A 319 -123.20 -30.10 29.49
CA LYS A 319 -124.07 -29.43 30.49
C LYS A 319 -125.48 -29.23 29.95
N ALA A 320 -125.61 -28.77 28.70
CA ALA A 320 -126.91 -28.58 28.05
C ALA A 320 -127.69 -29.90 27.91
N LEU A 321 -127.02 -30.97 27.45
CA LEU A 321 -127.62 -32.30 27.35
C LEU A 321 -128.04 -32.86 28.72
N SER A 322 -127.20 -32.68 29.74
CA SER A 322 -127.47 -33.12 31.11
C SER A 322 -128.70 -32.41 31.69
N SER A 323 -128.84 -31.11 31.45
CA SER A 323 -130.04 -30.34 31.82
C SER A 323 -131.29 -30.85 31.09
N LEU A 324 -131.18 -31.19 29.80
CA LEU A 324 -132.29 -31.76 29.01
C LEU A 324 -132.76 -33.12 29.55
N CYS A 325 -131.82 -34.00 29.94
CA CYS A 325 -132.14 -35.30 30.53
C CYS A 325 -132.78 -35.17 31.92
N GLN A 326 -132.39 -34.19 32.72
CA GLN A 326 -133.01 -33.93 34.03
C GLN A 326 -134.46 -33.40 33.91
N ASN A 327 -134.76 -32.66 32.83
CA ASN A 327 -136.11 -32.16 32.57
C ASN A 327 -137.08 -33.26 32.09
N ASN A 328 -136.59 -34.42 31.65
CA ASN A 328 -137.40 -35.55 31.17
C ASN A 328 -137.69 -36.63 32.24
N VAL A 329 -137.24 -36.45 33.50
CA VAL A 329 -137.54 -37.37 34.62
C VAL A 329 -138.67 -36.82 35.52
N GLY A 330 -139.24 -35.65 35.20
CA GLY A 330 -140.32 -35.01 35.96
C GLY A 330 -141.72 -35.08 35.35
N GLY A 331 -141.94 -35.81 34.26
CA GLY A 331 -143.22 -35.85 33.57
C GLY A 331 -143.55 -37.24 33.03
N ASP A 332 -144.06 -38.12 33.89
CA ASP A 332 -145.41 -38.66 33.69
C ASP A 332 -145.89 -39.43 34.93
N ARG A 333 -147.16 -39.16 35.24
CA ARG A 333 -148.00 -39.80 36.24
C ARG A 333 -148.55 -41.12 35.74
#